data_AF-A0AAD5JP30-F1
#
_entry.id   AF-A0AAD5JP30-F1
#
_cell.length_a   1.000
_cell.length_b   1.000
_cell.length_c   1.000
_cell.angle_alpha   90.00
_cell.angle_beta   90.00
_cell.angle_gamma   90.00
#
_symmetry.space_group_name_H-M   'P 1'
#
loop_
_entity.id
_entity.type
_entity.pdbx_description
1 polymer ?
#
loop_
_entity_poly.entity_id
_entity_poly.type
_entity_poly.pdbx_seq_one_letter_code
_entity_poly.pdbx_strand_id
1 'polypeptide(L)'
;MRGAYTQKINYSDCIYGAAGKYYQDIDFSEVMNCQKKPIISDLPHEKSNDTQVRKLPSCCRNGSILPTIMDSSQSKAVFQLQVYKIPPNMNRTALYPPEKWKIEGVVNLNYKCGQPLKVDPTLFPGTSGLQATSTAMATWQIVCNISRPKNGKSRCCVSFSAYYNESVIPCETCACGCDADDKCIPNGKAMLLPAEALLIPFKNRTTKAKAWASLKHFLYRKSCPAVTIVESA
;
A
#
# COMPACT_ATOMS: atom_id res chain seq x y z
N MET A 1 13.29 -16.86 2.82
CA MET A 1 12.33 -15.95 2.10
C MET A 1 13.14 -15.12 1.12
N ARG A 2 12.55 -14.73 -0.02
CA ARG A 2 13.25 -13.91 -1.03
C ARG A 2 12.38 -12.74 -1.43
N GLY A 3 12.98 -11.56 -1.57
CA GLY A 3 12.28 -10.33 -1.94
C GLY A 3 11.47 -9.63 -0.84
N ALA A 4 11.42 -10.22 0.37
CA ALA A 4 10.76 -9.65 1.54
C ALA A 4 11.42 -10.17 2.82
N TYR A 5 11.10 -9.57 3.95
CA TYR A 5 11.53 -10.00 5.28
C TYR A 5 10.38 -9.92 6.28
N THR A 6 10.51 -10.63 7.40
CA THR A 6 9.55 -10.55 8.50
C THR A 6 9.98 -9.50 9.51
N GLN A 7 9.05 -8.71 10.04
CA GLN A 7 9.37 -7.66 11.01
C GLN A 7 10.07 -8.19 12.27
N LYS A 8 9.71 -9.41 12.70
CA LYS A 8 10.39 -10.14 13.76
C LYS A 8 11.05 -11.39 13.18
N ILE A 9 12.37 -11.40 13.16
CA ILE A 9 13.18 -12.57 12.80
C ILE A 9 13.47 -13.31 14.12
N ASN A 10 12.76 -14.42 14.35
CA ASN A 10 12.93 -15.26 15.54
C ASN A 10 12.76 -16.74 15.15
N TYR A 11 13.87 -17.47 15.15
CA TYR A 11 13.93 -18.89 14.86
C TYR A 11 13.75 -19.76 16.11
N SER A 12 13.80 -19.19 17.33
CA SER A 12 13.66 -19.98 18.58
C SER A 12 12.31 -20.68 18.65
N ASP A 13 11.24 -20.01 18.21
CA ASP A 13 9.89 -20.58 18.18
C ASP A 13 9.79 -21.76 17.20
N CYS A 14 10.66 -21.80 16.19
CA CYS A 14 10.77 -22.93 15.27
C CYS A 14 11.49 -24.11 15.92
N ILE A 15 12.69 -23.86 16.46
CA ILE A 15 13.59 -24.87 17.02
C ILE A 15 12.94 -25.57 18.22
N TYR A 16 12.43 -24.79 19.18
CA TYR A 16 11.83 -25.34 20.41
C TYR A 16 10.34 -25.68 20.26
N GLY A 17 9.75 -25.35 19.10
CA GLY A 17 8.35 -25.59 18.80
C GLY A 17 8.07 -26.97 18.19
N ALA A 18 6.87 -27.12 17.63
CA ALA A 18 6.51 -28.33 16.90
C ALA A 18 7.39 -28.51 15.65
N ALA A 19 7.80 -27.42 14.98
CA ALA A 19 8.59 -27.50 13.76
C ALA A 19 9.94 -28.22 13.99
N GLY A 20 10.69 -27.88 15.05
CA GLY A 20 11.96 -28.54 15.38
C GLY A 20 11.83 -30.02 15.74
N LYS A 21 10.66 -30.46 16.22
CA LYS A 21 10.40 -31.89 16.47
C LYS A 21 10.18 -32.68 15.17
N TYR A 22 9.50 -32.07 14.19
CA TYR A 22 9.13 -32.72 12.92
C TYR A 22 10.19 -32.57 11.82
N TYR A 23 10.98 -31.50 11.88
CA TYR A 23 11.97 -31.16 10.87
C TYR A 23 13.36 -31.10 11.50
N GLN A 24 13.96 -32.28 11.69
CA GLN A 24 15.27 -32.41 12.34
C GLN A 24 16.43 -32.07 11.39
N ASP A 25 16.25 -32.32 10.09
CA ASP A 25 17.27 -32.11 9.06
C ASP A 25 17.23 -30.71 8.42
N ILE A 26 16.36 -29.82 8.90
CA ILE A 26 16.27 -28.45 8.39
C ILE A 26 17.31 -27.58 9.09
N ASP A 27 18.06 -26.82 8.30
CA ASP A 27 18.87 -25.72 8.83
C ASP A 27 17.95 -24.56 9.25
N PHE A 28 17.68 -24.47 10.55
CA PHE A 28 16.87 -23.39 11.11
C PHE A 28 17.54 -22.01 11.05
N SER A 29 18.83 -21.91 10.73
CA SER A 29 19.51 -20.62 10.59
C SER A 29 19.00 -19.81 9.38
N GLU A 30 18.50 -20.48 8.34
CA GLU A 30 17.90 -19.85 7.16
C GLU A 30 16.41 -19.49 7.35
N VAL A 31 15.81 -19.89 8.48
CA VAL A 31 14.38 -19.68 8.76
C VAL A 31 14.14 -18.29 9.32
N MET A 32 13.22 -17.55 8.68
CA MET A 32 12.85 -16.20 9.12
C MET A 32 12.05 -16.21 10.44
N ASN A 33 10.94 -16.96 10.49
CA ASN A 33 10.16 -17.15 11.72
C ASN A 33 9.19 -18.34 11.59
N CYS A 34 8.55 -18.72 12.71
CA CYS A 34 7.45 -19.70 12.77
C CYS A 34 6.15 -19.10 13.32
N GLN A 35 5.94 -17.81 13.15
CA GLN A 35 4.73 -17.16 13.62
C GLN A 35 3.53 -17.59 12.76
N LYS A 36 2.39 -17.87 13.39
CA LYS A 36 1.13 -18.20 12.68
C LYS A 36 0.56 -17.00 11.89
N LYS A 37 0.91 -15.78 12.28
CA LYS A 37 0.46 -14.51 11.67
C LYS A 37 1.67 -13.58 11.53
N PRO A 38 2.60 -13.87 10.61
CA PRO A 38 3.79 -13.05 10.43
C PRO A 38 3.42 -11.73 9.74
N ILE A 39 4.08 -10.65 10.14
CA ILE A 39 4.06 -9.38 9.40
C ILE A 39 5.25 -9.41 8.44
N ILE A 40 4.95 -9.32 7.14
CA ILE A 40 5.92 -9.39 6.06
C ILE A 40 6.04 -8.01 5.42
N SER A 41 7.27 -7.54 5.26
CA SER A 41 7.60 -6.25 4.68
C SER A 41 8.48 -6.46 3.46
N ASP A 42 8.25 -5.65 2.43
CA ASP A 42 9.05 -5.64 1.21
C ASP A 42 10.46 -5.12 1.49
N LEU A 43 11.43 -5.58 0.69
CA LEU A 43 12.81 -5.16 0.85
C LEU A 43 13.05 -3.74 0.34
N PRO A 44 14.01 -3.03 0.95
CA PRO A 44 14.38 -1.70 0.50
C PRO A 44 15.13 -1.78 -0.85
N HIS A 45 15.13 -0.69 -1.59
CA HIS A 45 15.59 -0.68 -2.99
C HIS A 45 17.10 -0.99 -3.11
N GLU A 46 17.88 -0.64 -2.09
CA GLU A 46 19.32 -0.90 -2.00
C GLU A 46 19.62 -2.40 -2.00
N LYS A 47 18.68 -3.21 -1.51
CA LYS A 47 18.76 -4.68 -1.49
C LYS A 47 18.33 -5.33 -2.80
N SER A 48 17.89 -4.55 -3.79
CA SER A 48 17.59 -5.06 -5.14
C SER A 48 18.81 -5.70 -5.83
N ASN A 49 20.03 -5.31 -5.45
CA ASN A 49 21.27 -5.81 -6.03
C ASN A 49 21.93 -6.98 -5.27
N ASP A 50 21.37 -7.39 -4.13
CA ASP A 50 21.95 -8.39 -3.22
C ASP A 50 21.77 -9.83 -3.72
N THR A 51 22.85 -10.51 -4.12
CA THR A 51 22.84 -11.85 -4.73
C THR A 51 22.13 -12.94 -3.94
N GLN A 52 22.06 -12.84 -2.60
CA GLN A 52 21.37 -13.83 -1.77
C GLN A 52 19.84 -13.67 -1.83
N VAL A 53 19.38 -12.41 -1.93
CA VAL A 53 17.95 -12.06 -1.85
C VAL A 53 17.33 -11.75 -3.22
N ARG A 54 18.19 -11.59 -4.25
CA ARG A 54 17.89 -11.14 -5.63
C ARG A 54 17.80 -12.27 -6.65
N LYS A 55 16.62 -12.85 -6.86
CA LYS A 55 16.25 -13.41 -8.19
C LYS A 55 14.75 -13.37 -8.45
N LEU A 56 14.07 -12.27 -8.09
CA LEU A 56 12.65 -12.12 -8.40
C LEU A 56 12.40 -10.91 -9.30
N PRO A 57 11.69 -11.09 -10.44
CA PRO A 57 11.30 -9.97 -11.28
C PRO A 57 10.33 -9.07 -10.50
N SER A 58 10.49 -7.76 -10.60
CA SER A 58 9.69 -6.78 -9.85
C SER A 58 9.88 -6.85 -8.33
N CYS A 59 11.06 -7.24 -7.85
CA CYS A 59 11.40 -7.15 -6.43
C CYS A 59 11.75 -5.72 -5.99
N CYS A 60 11.52 -5.51 -4.69
CA CYS A 60 12.23 -4.60 -3.81
C CYS A 60 11.87 -3.14 -4.09
N ARG A 61 10.65 -2.80 -3.69
CA ARG A 61 10.03 -1.49 -3.88
C ARG A 61 9.94 -0.69 -2.57
N ASN A 62 10.63 -1.12 -1.51
CA ASN A 62 10.59 -0.46 -0.21
C ASN A 62 9.14 -0.23 0.30
N GLY A 63 8.24 -1.16 0.00
CA GLY A 63 6.83 -1.08 0.38
C GLY A 63 5.99 -0.09 -0.44
N SER A 64 6.53 0.50 -1.51
CA SER A 64 5.83 1.46 -2.36
C SER A 64 5.39 0.82 -3.68
N ILE A 65 4.11 0.89 -4.01
CA ILE A 65 3.58 0.37 -5.29
C ILE A 65 2.84 1.51 -5.99
N LEU A 66 3.21 1.77 -7.25
CA LEU A 66 2.58 2.84 -8.04
C LEU A 66 1.30 2.34 -8.73
N PRO A 67 0.33 3.22 -9.01
CA PRO A 67 -0.77 2.87 -9.91
C PRO A 67 -0.23 2.49 -11.29
N THR A 68 -0.83 1.48 -11.94
CA THR A 68 -0.46 1.04 -13.29
C THR A 68 -0.49 2.16 -14.32
N ILE A 69 -1.32 3.19 -14.10
CA ILE A 69 -1.43 4.37 -14.98
C ILE A 69 -0.22 5.30 -14.84
N MET A 70 0.44 5.36 -13.68
CA MET A 70 1.66 6.15 -13.49
C MET A 70 2.86 5.42 -14.08
N ASP A 71 3.09 4.19 -13.64
CA ASP A 71 4.20 3.36 -14.10
C ASP A 71 3.84 1.89 -13.90
N SER A 72 3.61 1.18 -15.00
CA SER A 72 3.26 -0.23 -15.00
C SER A 72 4.41 -1.14 -14.53
N SER A 73 5.66 -0.66 -14.60
CA SER A 73 6.82 -1.40 -14.12
C SER A 73 6.93 -1.38 -12.60
N GLN A 74 6.42 -0.32 -11.96
CA GLN A 74 6.44 -0.12 -10.51
C GLN A 74 5.09 -0.44 -9.84
N SER A 75 4.11 -0.94 -10.59
CA SER A 75 2.80 -1.32 -10.05
C SER A 75 2.73 -2.74 -9.49
N LYS A 76 3.88 -3.43 -9.42
CA LYS A 76 3.98 -4.81 -8.96
C LYS A 76 5.17 -4.98 -8.02
N ALA A 77 4.93 -5.72 -6.95
CA ALA A 77 5.94 -6.21 -6.02
C ALA A 77 5.81 -7.72 -5.89
N VAL A 78 6.92 -8.44 -5.97
CA VAL A 78 6.96 -9.91 -5.93
C VAL A 78 7.98 -10.39 -4.91
N PHE A 79 7.53 -11.29 -4.04
CA PHE A 79 8.38 -12.01 -3.09
C PHE A 79 8.04 -13.50 -3.12
N GLN A 80 8.98 -14.33 -2.66
CA GLN A 80 8.84 -15.77 -2.63
C GLN A 80 9.02 -16.29 -1.20
N LEU A 81 8.08 -17.15 -0.80
CA LEU A 81 8.04 -17.80 0.49
C LEU A 81 8.21 -19.31 0.31
N GLN A 82 8.91 -19.92 1.24
CA GLN A 82 8.89 -21.38 1.41
C GLN A 82 8.21 -21.66 2.75
N VAL A 83 7.12 -22.41 2.69
CA VAL A 83 6.26 -22.69 3.83
C VAL A 83 6.26 -24.19 4.07
N TYR A 84 6.56 -24.58 5.30
CA TYR A 84 6.57 -25.97 5.73
C TYR A 84 5.27 -26.32 6.46
N LYS A 85 4.82 -27.55 6.30
CA LYS A 85 3.58 -28.04 6.91
C LYS A 85 3.88 -28.65 8.27
N ILE A 86 3.06 -28.33 9.26
CA ILE A 86 3.13 -28.94 10.60
C ILE A 86 1.80 -29.62 10.92
N PRO A 87 1.79 -30.66 11.76
CA PRO A 87 0.56 -31.31 12.17
C PRO A 87 -0.45 -30.33 12.81
N PRO A 88 -1.75 -30.55 12.59
CA PRO A 88 -2.36 -31.74 11.99
C PRO A 88 -2.33 -31.79 10.45
N ASN A 89 -1.90 -30.71 9.78
CA ASN A 89 -2.10 -30.53 8.35
C ASN A 89 -0.92 -31.05 7.52
N MET A 90 -0.71 -32.37 7.54
CA MET A 90 0.44 -33.05 6.89
C MET A 90 0.18 -33.52 5.46
N ASN A 91 -1.07 -33.50 4.99
CA ASN A 91 -1.39 -33.98 3.66
C ASN A 91 -0.72 -33.10 2.58
N ARG A 92 0.19 -33.66 1.79
CA ARG A 92 1.02 -32.91 0.83
C ARG A 92 0.18 -32.23 -0.25
N THR A 93 -0.88 -32.87 -0.74
CA THR A 93 -1.73 -32.35 -1.83
C THR A 93 -2.79 -31.36 -1.36
N ALA A 94 -3.14 -31.36 -0.07
CA ALA A 94 -4.10 -30.42 0.49
C ALA A 94 -3.45 -29.03 0.67
N LEU A 95 -3.67 -28.12 -0.27
CA LEU A 95 -3.13 -26.76 -0.23
C LEU A 95 -4.20 -25.78 0.25
N TYR A 96 -3.88 -25.03 1.31
CA TYR A 96 -4.75 -24.01 1.86
C TYR A 96 -4.08 -22.64 1.69
N PRO A 97 -4.73 -21.66 1.06
CA PRO A 97 -4.18 -20.32 0.97
C PRO A 97 -4.19 -19.66 2.36
N PRO A 98 -3.26 -18.73 2.63
CA PRO A 98 -3.37 -17.87 3.81
C PRO A 98 -4.69 -17.10 3.80
N GLU A 99 -5.33 -17.01 4.96
CA GLU A 99 -6.57 -16.27 5.14
C GLU A 99 -6.33 -14.96 5.89
N LYS A 100 -7.32 -14.06 5.85
CA LYS A 100 -7.34 -12.80 6.63
C LYS A 100 -6.15 -11.89 6.30
N TRP A 101 -5.88 -11.74 5.00
CA TRP A 101 -4.89 -10.80 4.50
C TRP A 101 -5.17 -9.39 5.02
N LYS A 102 -4.12 -8.72 5.47
CA LYS A 102 -4.16 -7.34 5.92
C LYS A 102 -2.97 -6.61 5.32
N ILE A 103 -3.25 -5.51 4.63
CA ILE A 103 -2.22 -4.60 4.13
C ILE A 103 -2.22 -3.39 5.05
N GLU A 104 -1.08 -3.15 5.69
CA GLU A 104 -0.84 -1.99 6.55
C GLU A 104 -0.02 -0.96 5.77
N GLY A 105 -0.62 0.21 5.53
CA GLY A 105 0.07 1.35 4.91
C GLY A 105 0.56 2.33 5.97
N VAL A 106 1.66 3.02 5.68
CA VAL A 106 2.23 4.09 6.55
C VAL A 106 1.27 5.29 6.66
N VAL A 107 0.58 5.60 5.56
CA VAL A 107 -0.44 6.66 5.50
C VAL A 107 -1.81 6.00 5.70
N ASN A 108 -2.68 6.60 6.52
CA ASN A 108 -4.00 6.16 7.05
C ASN A 108 -5.03 5.53 6.07
N LEU A 109 -4.60 4.65 5.19
CA LEU A 109 -5.37 3.91 4.21
C LEU A 109 -5.51 2.50 4.76
N ASN A 110 -6.67 2.23 5.36
CA ASN A 110 -7.00 0.88 5.77
C ASN A 110 -7.46 0.10 4.53
N TYR A 111 -6.78 -0.99 4.20
CA TYR A 111 -7.23 -1.90 3.15
C TYR A 111 -8.12 -2.99 3.75
N LYS A 112 -9.23 -3.30 3.07
CA LYS A 112 -10.06 -4.46 3.36
C LYS A 112 -9.85 -5.50 2.27
N CYS A 113 -9.23 -6.61 2.64
CA CYS A 113 -9.01 -7.74 1.74
C CYS A 113 -10.16 -8.76 1.83
N GLY A 114 -10.55 -9.29 0.68
CA GLY A 114 -11.52 -10.39 0.58
C GLY A 114 -10.90 -11.75 0.92
N GLN A 115 -11.72 -12.79 0.76
CA GLN A 115 -11.25 -14.17 0.85
C GLN A 115 -10.45 -14.56 -0.41
N PRO A 116 -9.48 -15.49 -0.31
CA PRO A 116 -8.75 -15.98 -1.47
C PRO A 116 -9.67 -16.71 -2.46
N LEU A 117 -9.73 -16.22 -3.69
CA LEU A 117 -10.43 -16.88 -4.78
C LEU A 117 -9.47 -17.78 -5.54
N LYS A 118 -9.79 -19.07 -5.68
CA LYS A 118 -9.00 -19.98 -6.52
C LYS A 118 -9.22 -19.61 -7.98
N VAL A 119 -8.12 -19.41 -8.71
CA VAL A 119 -8.12 -19.03 -10.13
C VAL A 119 -7.28 -20.02 -10.94
N ASP A 120 -7.25 -19.85 -12.25
CA ASP A 120 -6.46 -20.68 -13.13
C ASP A 120 -4.96 -20.66 -12.76
N PRO A 121 -4.26 -21.80 -12.84
CA PRO A 121 -2.86 -21.90 -12.53
C PRO A 121 -1.99 -20.88 -13.26
N THR A 122 -1.13 -20.20 -12.51
CA THR A 122 -0.17 -19.25 -13.06
C THR A 122 0.95 -19.98 -13.79
N LEU A 123 1.29 -19.48 -14.97
CA LEU A 123 2.41 -19.98 -15.77
C LEU A 123 3.68 -19.20 -15.44
N PHE A 124 4.78 -19.92 -15.25
CA PHE A 124 6.12 -19.39 -15.01
C PHE A 124 7.07 -19.82 -16.13
N PRO A 125 8.04 -18.98 -16.52
CA PRO A 125 9.08 -19.41 -17.44
C PRO A 125 9.91 -20.55 -16.82
N GLY A 126 10.18 -21.59 -17.60
CA GLY A 126 10.94 -22.76 -17.18
C GLY A 126 12.38 -22.38 -16.83
N THR A 127 12.93 -23.05 -15.81
CA THR A 127 14.30 -22.79 -15.31
C THR A 127 15.40 -23.36 -16.20
N SER A 128 15.07 -24.22 -17.17
CA SER A 128 16.02 -24.99 -17.98
C SER A 128 16.54 -24.23 -19.22
N GLY A 129 16.19 -22.96 -19.41
CA GLY A 129 16.60 -22.16 -20.58
C GLY A 129 15.89 -22.53 -21.90
N LEU A 130 15.07 -23.57 -21.89
CA LEU A 130 14.16 -23.94 -22.96
C LEU A 130 12.89 -23.08 -22.89
N GLN A 131 12.17 -22.94 -24.00
CA GLN A 131 10.82 -22.33 -24.04
C GLN A 131 9.75 -23.22 -23.38
N ALA A 132 10.08 -23.80 -22.23
CA ALA A 132 9.15 -24.56 -21.40
C ALA A 132 8.47 -23.61 -20.42
N THR A 133 7.19 -23.85 -20.14
CA THR A 133 6.45 -23.17 -19.07
C THR A 133 6.21 -24.16 -17.93
N SER A 134 6.47 -23.72 -16.70
CA SER A 134 6.09 -24.43 -15.49
C SER A 134 4.77 -23.89 -14.98
N THR A 135 3.88 -24.75 -14.50
CA THR A 135 2.56 -24.35 -14.04
C THR A 135 2.48 -24.45 -12.52
N ALA A 136 1.88 -23.44 -11.87
CA ALA A 136 1.57 -23.49 -10.46
C ALA A 136 0.66 -24.68 -10.13
N MET A 137 0.87 -25.35 -9.00
CA MET A 137 -0.08 -26.39 -8.54
C MET A 137 -1.46 -25.81 -8.25
N ALA A 138 -1.51 -24.58 -7.75
CA ALA A 138 -2.72 -23.82 -7.52
C ALA A 138 -2.38 -22.33 -7.41
N THR A 139 -3.29 -21.48 -7.89
CA THR A 139 -3.19 -20.03 -7.77
C THR A 139 -4.42 -19.50 -7.05
N TRP A 140 -4.19 -18.53 -6.17
CA TRP A 140 -5.27 -17.78 -5.52
C TRP A 140 -5.08 -16.29 -5.75
N GLN A 141 -6.19 -15.60 -6.00
CA GLN A 141 -6.24 -14.16 -6.11
C GLN A 141 -6.93 -13.58 -4.87
N ILE A 142 -6.32 -12.56 -4.29
CA ILE A 142 -6.87 -11.79 -3.19
C ILE A 142 -7.06 -10.35 -3.66
N VAL A 143 -8.27 -9.83 -3.53
CA VAL A 143 -8.57 -8.43 -3.86
C VAL A 143 -8.66 -7.63 -2.58
N CYS A 144 -7.89 -6.55 -2.49
CA CYS A 144 -7.87 -5.64 -1.35
C CYS A 144 -8.31 -4.25 -1.77
N ASN A 145 -9.43 -3.78 -1.21
CA ASN A 145 -9.98 -2.47 -1.52
C ASN A 145 -9.59 -1.46 -0.45
N ILE A 146 -9.27 -0.23 -0.88
CA ILE A 146 -9.06 0.90 0.03
C ILE A 146 -10.39 1.23 0.71
N SER A 147 -10.42 1.19 2.04
CA SER A 147 -11.56 1.70 2.78
C SER A 147 -11.49 3.22 2.85
N ARG A 148 -12.61 3.87 2.53
CA ARG A 148 -12.72 5.33 2.65
C ARG A 148 -12.58 5.70 4.13
N PRO A 149 -11.83 6.78 4.47
CA PRO A 149 -11.79 7.26 5.84
C PRO A 149 -13.21 7.55 6.31
N LYS A 150 -13.48 7.27 7.59
CA LYS A 150 -14.75 7.67 8.21
C LYS A 150 -14.83 9.20 8.20
N ASN A 151 -15.98 9.74 7.80
CA ASN A 151 -16.26 11.18 7.82
C ASN A 151 -15.82 11.79 9.16
N GLY A 152 -15.03 12.88 9.12
CA GLY A 152 -14.56 13.61 10.30
C GLY A 152 -13.31 13.05 11.01
N LYS A 153 -12.65 11.98 10.52
CA LYS A 153 -11.40 11.47 11.11
C LYS A 153 -10.12 11.96 10.43
N SER A 154 -10.21 12.58 9.26
CA SER A 154 -9.06 13.22 8.59
C SER A 154 -8.93 14.66 9.07
N ARG A 155 -7.98 14.95 9.95
CA ARG A 155 -7.71 16.33 10.42
C ARG A 155 -7.01 17.21 9.37
N CYS A 156 -6.43 16.58 8.34
CA CYS A 156 -5.80 17.25 7.21
C CYS A 156 -6.19 16.50 5.93
N CYS A 157 -6.86 17.17 5.00
CA CYS A 157 -7.07 16.67 3.64
C CYS A 157 -5.88 17.10 2.78
N VAL A 158 -4.80 16.35 2.86
CA VAL A 158 -3.90 16.20 1.71
C VAL A 158 -4.26 14.89 1.05
N SER A 159 -5.21 14.94 0.11
CA SER A 159 -5.34 13.84 -0.84
C SER A 159 -4.29 14.06 -1.93
N PHE A 160 -3.19 13.30 -1.90
CA PHE A 160 -2.23 13.21 -3.00
C PHE A 160 -2.85 12.65 -4.30
N SER A 161 -4.17 12.40 -4.34
CA SER A 161 -4.92 12.00 -5.54
C SER A 161 -5.41 13.17 -6.40
N ALA A 162 -4.75 14.34 -6.32
CA ALA A 162 -4.96 15.44 -7.26
C ALA A 162 -4.44 15.13 -8.68
N TYR A 163 -3.61 14.09 -8.85
CA TYR A 163 -3.05 13.76 -10.17
C TYR A 163 -4.12 13.32 -11.20
N TYR A 164 -5.26 12.80 -10.74
CA TYR A 164 -6.32 12.28 -11.61
C TYR A 164 -7.64 13.07 -11.53
N ASN A 165 -7.67 14.16 -10.77
CA ASN A 165 -8.84 15.00 -10.61
C ASN A 165 -8.47 16.43 -11.01
N GLU A 166 -9.31 17.08 -11.81
CA GLU A 166 -9.11 18.50 -12.15
C GLU A 166 -9.05 19.39 -10.89
N SER A 167 -9.62 18.91 -9.78
CA SER A 167 -9.62 19.56 -8.47
C SER A 167 -8.78 18.86 -7.41
N VAL A 168 -8.03 19.64 -6.64
CA VAL A 168 -7.54 19.26 -5.32
C VAL A 168 -8.64 19.58 -4.32
N ILE A 169 -9.07 18.58 -3.54
CA ILE A 169 -10.06 18.78 -2.47
C ILE A 169 -9.30 19.35 -1.25
N PRO A 170 -9.58 20.60 -0.82
CA PRO A 170 -8.94 21.15 0.36
C PRO A 170 -9.41 20.44 1.63
N CYS A 171 -8.68 20.66 2.72
CA CYS A 171 -9.13 20.36 4.08
C CYS A 171 -10.56 20.88 4.35
N GLU A 172 -11.21 20.36 5.39
CA GLU A 172 -12.39 21.04 5.95
C GLU A 172 -12.08 22.53 6.14
N THR A 173 -13.09 23.39 5.95
CA THR A 173 -13.02 24.85 5.72
C THR A 173 -12.26 25.67 6.77
N CYS A 174 -11.75 25.05 7.83
CA CYS A 174 -10.97 25.69 8.90
C CYS A 174 -9.52 25.23 9.00
N ALA A 175 -8.91 24.79 7.90
CA ALA A 175 -7.45 24.75 7.83
C ALA A 175 -6.92 26.19 7.73
N CYS A 176 -6.26 26.64 8.79
CA CYS A 176 -5.46 27.86 9.03
C CYS A 176 -5.44 28.95 7.94
N GLY A 177 -6.09 30.11 8.13
CA GLY A 177 -5.84 31.29 7.29
C GLY A 177 -6.98 32.28 7.06
N CYS A 178 -8.04 32.30 7.88
CA CYS A 178 -8.94 33.47 7.87
C CYS A 178 -8.24 34.61 8.63
N ASP A 179 -8.28 35.84 8.09
CA ASP A 179 -7.93 37.04 8.86
C ASP A 179 -8.85 37.13 10.09
N ALA A 180 -8.34 37.77 11.16
CA ALA A 180 -8.86 37.68 12.53
C ALA A 180 -10.36 38.04 12.72
N ASP A 181 -11.00 38.70 11.75
CA ASP A 181 -12.41 39.14 11.84
C ASP A 181 -13.43 38.19 11.18
N ASP A 182 -12.98 37.20 10.39
CA ASP A 182 -13.88 36.25 9.71
C ASP A 182 -13.96 34.92 10.48
N LYS A 183 -15.09 34.73 11.18
CA LYS A 183 -15.39 33.48 11.92
C LYS A 183 -15.39 32.29 10.97
N CYS A 184 -14.42 31.40 11.14
CA CYS A 184 -14.34 30.17 10.37
C CYS A 184 -15.56 29.27 10.60
N ILE A 185 -16.13 28.71 9.52
CA ILE A 185 -17.27 27.78 9.60
C ILE A 185 -16.73 26.35 9.55
N PRO A 186 -16.76 25.58 10.65
CA PRO A 186 -16.17 24.24 10.69
C PRO A 186 -16.84 23.23 9.73
N ASN A 187 -18.13 23.41 9.42
CA ASN A 187 -18.90 22.53 8.53
C ASN A 187 -19.19 23.17 7.15
N GLY A 188 -18.38 24.13 6.73
CA GLY A 188 -18.54 24.79 5.43
C GLY A 188 -18.09 23.91 4.27
N LYS A 189 -18.64 24.15 3.07
CA LYS A 189 -18.12 23.52 1.85
C LYS A 189 -16.84 24.24 1.43
N ALA A 190 -15.73 23.51 1.36
CA ALA A 190 -14.44 24.05 0.95
C ALA A 190 -14.43 24.42 -0.54
N MET A 191 -13.65 25.45 -0.89
CA MET A 191 -13.49 25.92 -2.26
C MET A 191 -12.51 25.03 -3.01
N LEU A 192 -12.95 24.42 -4.12
CA LEU A 192 -12.08 23.57 -4.93
C LEU A 192 -10.89 24.34 -5.50
N LEU A 193 -9.74 23.68 -5.65
CA LEU A 193 -8.53 24.26 -6.22
C LEU A 193 -8.07 23.52 -7.47
N PRO A 194 -7.46 24.21 -8.45
CA PRO A 194 -6.77 23.54 -9.53
C PRO A 194 -5.50 22.86 -9.00
N ALA A 195 -5.05 21.78 -9.63
CA ALA A 195 -3.86 21.03 -9.24
C ALA A 195 -2.60 21.91 -9.13
N GLU A 196 -2.45 22.88 -10.03
CA GLU A 196 -1.30 23.79 -10.05
C GLU A 196 -1.38 24.87 -8.95
N ALA A 197 -2.43 24.91 -8.14
CA ALA A 197 -2.47 25.74 -6.95
C ALA A 197 -1.55 25.20 -5.83
N LEU A 198 -1.24 23.90 -5.85
CA LEU A 198 -0.32 23.28 -4.90
C LEU A 198 1.10 23.87 -5.01
N LEU A 199 1.51 24.27 -6.22
CA LEU A 199 2.88 24.75 -6.51
C LEU A 199 3.09 26.25 -6.28
N ILE A 200 2.04 27.00 -5.93
CA ILE A 200 2.14 28.45 -5.70
C ILE A 200 2.11 28.79 -4.20
N PRO A 201 2.80 29.85 -3.75
CA PRO A 201 2.75 30.30 -2.36
C PRO A 201 1.33 30.60 -1.88
N PHE A 202 1.07 30.34 -0.60
CA PHE A 202 -0.25 30.50 0.06
C PHE A 202 -0.95 31.82 -0.29
N LYS A 203 -0.20 32.93 -0.25
CA LYS A 203 -0.70 34.29 -0.53
C LYS A 203 -1.38 34.44 -1.89
N ASN A 204 -0.96 33.67 -2.90
CA ASN A 204 -1.47 33.76 -4.28
C ASN A 204 -2.54 32.70 -4.59
N ARG A 205 -2.77 31.73 -3.69
CA ARG A 205 -3.71 30.61 -3.92
C ARG A 205 -5.16 31.08 -4.00
N THR A 206 -5.56 32.03 -3.16
CA THR A 206 -6.95 32.54 -3.11
C THR A 206 -7.37 33.21 -4.42
N THR A 207 -6.50 34.00 -5.04
CA THR A 207 -6.79 34.68 -6.32
C THR A 207 -6.95 33.66 -7.45
N LYS A 208 -6.06 32.66 -7.51
CA LYS A 208 -6.12 31.58 -8.50
C LYS A 208 -7.36 30.71 -8.32
N ALA A 209 -7.74 30.40 -7.08
CA ALA A 209 -8.96 29.66 -6.76
C ALA A 209 -10.21 30.40 -7.26
N LYS A 210 -10.33 31.71 -6.99
CA LYS A 210 -11.46 32.55 -7.45
C LYS A 210 -11.54 32.59 -8.98
N ALA A 211 -10.42 32.81 -9.65
CA ALA A 211 -10.37 32.82 -11.11
C ALA A 211 -10.81 31.46 -11.70
N TRP A 212 -10.31 30.37 -11.12
CA TRP A 212 -10.61 29.03 -11.57
C TRP A 212 -12.07 28.61 -11.31
N ALA A 213 -12.61 28.98 -10.15
CA ALA A 213 -14.02 28.77 -9.84
C ALA A 213 -14.94 29.53 -10.81
N SER A 214 -14.59 30.75 -11.19
CA SER A 214 -15.31 31.50 -12.23
C SER A 214 -15.25 30.80 -13.59
N LEU A 215 -14.07 30.31 -14.01
CA LEU A 215 -13.90 29.58 -15.28
C LEU A 215 -14.69 28.26 -15.33
N LYS A 216 -14.73 27.53 -14.21
CA LYS A 216 -15.41 26.23 -14.10
C LYS A 216 -16.87 26.34 -13.62
N HIS A 217 -17.37 27.57 -13.46
CA HIS A 217 -18.74 27.84 -12.97
C HIS A 217 -19.02 27.19 -11.60
N PHE A 218 -18.01 27.10 -10.74
CA PHE A 218 -18.17 26.56 -9.39
C PHE A 218 -18.75 27.61 -8.45
N LEU A 219 -19.81 27.23 -7.75
CA LEU A 219 -20.38 28.04 -6.69
C LEU A 219 -19.44 28.06 -5.48
N TYR A 220 -19.03 29.26 -5.05
CA TYR A 220 -18.23 29.46 -3.84
C TYR A 220 -18.80 30.60 -3.01
N ARG A 221 -18.64 30.51 -1.67
CA ARG A 221 -19.05 31.59 -0.76
C ARG A 221 -18.01 32.71 -0.75
N LYS A 222 -18.48 33.95 -0.64
CA LYS A 222 -17.63 35.14 -0.52
C LYS A 222 -16.98 35.28 0.87
N SER A 223 -17.62 34.75 1.92
CA SER A 223 -17.13 34.76 3.31
C SER A 223 -16.09 33.65 3.53
N CYS A 224 -14.91 34.04 4.03
CA CYS A 224 -13.66 33.27 4.17
C CYS A 224 -13.35 32.25 3.05
N PRO A 225 -12.80 32.70 1.89
CA PRO A 225 -12.29 31.82 0.84
C PRO A 225 -10.87 31.31 1.15
N ALA A 226 -10.47 31.16 2.42
CA ALA A 226 -9.10 30.79 2.77
C ALA A 226 -8.77 29.39 2.23
N VAL A 227 -7.72 29.33 1.42
CA VAL A 227 -7.26 28.15 0.71
C VAL A 227 -6.00 27.63 1.39
N THR A 228 -6.16 26.79 2.39
CA THR A 228 -5.01 26.27 3.12
C THR A 228 -4.82 24.78 2.86
N ILE A 229 -3.75 24.49 2.13
CA ILE A 229 -3.13 23.18 2.12
C ILE A 229 -2.15 23.19 3.29
N VAL A 230 -2.41 22.38 4.30
CA VAL A 230 -1.47 22.15 5.39
C VAL A 230 -0.32 21.33 4.80
N GLU A 231 0.83 21.95 4.56
CA GLU A 231 2.08 21.21 4.36
C GLU A 231 2.50 20.68 5.73
N SER A 232 2.30 19.39 5.96
CA SER A 232 3.02 18.69 7.02
C SER A 232 4.49 18.63 6.60
N ALA A 233 5.34 19.33 7.34
CA ALA A 233 6.79 19.12 7.34
C ALA A 233 7.13 17.69 7.77
#